data_AF-A0A8H5B348-F1
#
_entry.id   AF-A0A8H5B348-F1
#
_cell.length_a   1.000
_cell.length_b   1.000
_cell.length_c   1.000
_cell.angle_alpha   90.00
_cell.angle_beta   90.00
_cell.angle_gamma   90.00
#
_symmetry.space_group_name_H-M   'P 1'
#
loop_
_entity.id
_entity.type
_entity.pdbx_description
1 polymer ?
#
loop_
_entity_poly.entity_id
_entity_poly.type
_entity_poly.pdbx_seq_one_letter_code
_entity_poly.pdbx_strand_id
1 'polypeptide(L)'
;MSTTAASQWLFPLSALDHTPSACSLDKELYDRARGVEFLFRLGSSLQLPTSALCTAATWFHRFYMRYSMEEFHRQDVAATCIFLATKTEECGRKLIDVARIYQTKVPSVNVDPKQFTEESQEVNERSAAILSTEEVLLEALCFDFFVESPHAELVDLFEKCDSPVPVQEFAWSLAHDSYRTPLCILYPPKIIATACYVLAQRIFDGPNSPSLDARISATSPASHLPTPPSHKPPSPDATRVVVERYAFDELELVSIGDALGLLLEFYGSQDIESTFPYLANIVAVPPPTKTTPRPRLYVPATQINAPPQSITNGGPSPSDSLGRTPNSTHGGHSPDPTPASSQNA
;
A
#
# COMPACT_ATOMS: atom_id res chain seq x y z
N MET A 1 16.09 13.61 -24.67
CA MET A 1 15.84 12.19 -25.04
C MET A 1 15.17 11.39 -23.91
N SER A 2 14.49 12.04 -22.94
CA SER A 2 14.01 11.37 -21.71
C SER A 2 12.49 11.10 -21.65
N THR A 3 11.71 11.56 -22.63
CA THR A 3 10.24 11.54 -22.54
C THR A 3 9.60 10.22 -22.96
N THR A 4 10.26 9.39 -23.77
CA THR A 4 9.69 8.12 -24.26
C THR A 4 9.86 6.96 -23.29
N ALA A 5 10.93 6.92 -22.48
CA ALA A 5 11.17 5.84 -21.53
C ALA A 5 10.23 5.91 -20.30
N ALA A 6 9.96 7.12 -19.79
CA ALA A 6 9.02 7.33 -18.68
C ALA A 6 7.59 6.85 -19.02
N SER A 7 7.21 6.87 -20.31
CA SER A 7 5.90 6.40 -20.77
C SER A 7 5.72 4.89 -20.71
N GLN A 8 6.80 4.09 -20.67
CA GLN A 8 6.67 2.62 -20.71
C GLN A 8 6.18 2.04 -19.38
N TRP A 9 6.54 2.67 -18.26
CA TRP A 9 6.34 2.11 -16.92
C TRP A 9 5.27 2.83 -16.10
N LEU A 10 4.65 3.85 -16.67
CA LEU A 10 3.52 4.55 -16.09
C LEU A 10 2.24 4.06 -16.77
N PHE A 11 1.38 3.42 -15.99
CA PHE A 11 0.13 2.84 -16.45
C PHE A 11 -1.05 3.71 -15.99
N PRO A 12 -2.08 3.90 -16.82
CA PRO A 12 -3.31 4.49 -16.35
C PRO A 12 -3.93 3.59 -15.27
N LEU A 13 -4.67 4.17 -14.33
CA LEU A 13 -5.26 3.41 -13.23
C LEU A 13 -6.13 2.23 -13.70
N SER A 14 -6.87 2.41 -14.80
CA SER A 14 -7.72 1.37 -15.41
C SER A 14 -6.93 0.17 -15.97
N ALA A 15 -5.60 0.28 -16.12
CA ALA A 15 -4.77 -0.86 -16.50
C ALA A 15 -4.70 -1.90 -15.37
N LEU A 16 -4.93 -1.50 -14.12
CA LEU A 16 -4.98 -2.44 -13.00
C LEU A 16 -6.16 -3.41 -13.10
N ASP A 17 -7.25 -3.05 -13.79
CA ASP A 17 -8.39 -3.94 -14.03
C ASP A 17 -8.09 -5.04 -15.07
N HIS A 18 -6.94 -4.95 -15.73
CA HIS A 18 -6.53 -5.82 -16.84
C HIS A 18 -5.16 -6.45 -16.61
N THR A 19 -4.75 -6.57 -15.34
CA THR A 19 -3.55 -7.33 -14.98
C THR A 19 -3.72 -8.81 -15.33
N PRO A 20 -2.63 -9.57 -15.51
CA PRO A 20 -2.73 -10.98 -15.86
C PRO A 20 -3.27 -11.89 -14.75
N SER A 21 -3.34 -11.42 -13.50
CA SER A 21 -3.83 -12.24 -12.39
C SER A 21 -5.32 -12.50 -12.52
N ALA A 22 -5.76 -13.70 -12.13
CA ALA A 22 -7.16 -14.10 -12.24
C ALA A 22 -8.02 -13.69 -11.03
N CYS A 23 -7.40 -13.22 -9.94
CA CYS A 23 -8.09 -12.78 -8.74
C CYS A 23 -8.70 -11.37 -8.87
N SER A 24 -9.56 -11.00 -7.91
CA SER A 24 -10.12 -9.65 -7.85
C SER A 24 -9.03 -8.60 -7.58
N LEU A 25 -9.22 -7.38 -8.09
CA LEU A 25 -8.22 -6.32 -7.97
C LEU A 25 -7.88 -5.99 -6.50
N ASP A 26 -8.87 -5.97 -5.61
CA ASP A 26 -8.65 -5.74 -4.18
C ASP A 26 -7.76 -6.83 -3.55
N LYS A 27 -7.95 -8.10 -3.94
CA LYS A 27 -7.11 -9.20 -3.51
C LYS A 27 -5.70 -9.09 -4.10
N GLU A 28 -5.57 -8.76 -5.38
CA GLU A 28 -4.26 -8.58 -6.01
C GLU A 28 -3.47 -7.44 -5.34
N LEU A 29 -4.10 -6.29 -5.09
CA LEU A 29 -3.46 -5.16 -4.42
C LEU A 29 -3.05 -5.49 -2.98
N TYR A 30 -3.87 -6.27 -2.26
CA TYR A 30 -3.50 -6.81 -0.96
C TYR A 30 -2.27 -7.73 -1.05
N ASP A 31 -2.26 -8.66 -2.00
CA ASP A 31 -1.13 -9.57 -2.21
C ASP A 31 0.14 -8.82 -2.64
N ARG A 32 0.02 -7.74 -3.43
CA ARG A 32 1.14 -6.85 -3.76
C ARG A 32 1.72 -6.20 -2.51
N ALA A 33 0.86 -5.61 -1.67
CA ALA A 33 1.29 -4.98 -0.41
C ALA A 33 2.00 -6.00 0.51
N ARG A 34 1.48 -7.22 0.61
CA ARG A 34 2.11 -8.33 1.37
C ARG A 34 3.45 -8.76 0.77
N GLY A 35 3.56 -8.78 -0.55
CA GLY A 35 4.79 -9.08 -1.27
C GLY A 35 5.88 -8.05 -1.01
N VAL A 36 5.55 -6.77 -1.11
CA VAL A 36 6.48 -5.67 -0.81
C VAL A 36 6.88 -5.64 0.67
N GLU A 37 5.95 -5.93 1.59
CA GLU A 37 6.32 -6.03 3.01
C GLU A 37 7.33 -7.16 3.26
N PHE A 38 7.13 -8.33 2.63
CA PHE A 38 8.10 -9.42 2.68
C PHE A 38 9.46 -9.01 2.06
N LEU A 39 9.42 -8.33 0.91
CA LEU A 39 10.59 -7.78 0.22
C LEU A 39 11.42 -6.88 1.14
N PHE A 40 10.78 -5.92 1.81
CA PHE A 40 11.46 -5.02 2.75
C PHE A 40 12.05 -5.79 3.94
N ARG A 41 11.31 -6.73 4.54
CA ARG A 41 11.83 -7.56 5.65
C ARG A 41 13.06 -8.39 5.24
N LEU A 42 13.04 -8.95 4.03
CA LEU A 42 14.14 -9.72 3.45
C LEU A 42 15.36 -8.81 3.24
N GLY A 43 15.18 -7.70 2.52
CA GLY A 43 16.26 -6.78 2.19
C GLY A 43 16.86 -6.06 3.40
N SER A 44 16.06 -5.69 4.41
CA SER A 44 16.58 -5.15 5.68
C SER A 44 17.42 -6.17 6.44
N SER A 45 17.04 -7.46 6.40
CA SER A 45 17.84 -8.53 7.03
C SER A 45 19.16 -8.77 6.29
N LEU A 46 19.20 -8.48 4.98
CA LEU A 46 20.41 -8.44 4.15
C LEU A 46 21.19 -7.11 4.29
N GLN A 47 20.71 -6.15 5.09
CA GLN A 47 21.30 -4.82 5.25
C GLN A 47 21.48 -4.09 3.91
N LEU A 48 20.50 -4.19 3.02
CA LEU A 48 20.48 -3.42 1.78
C LEU A 48 20.09 -1.96 2.04
N PRO A 49 20.63 -1.00 1.27
CA PRO A 49 20.22 0.39 1.36
C PRO A 49 18.77 0.57 0.93
N THR A 50 18.09 1.57 1.50
CA THR A 50 16.68 1.86 1.20
C THR A 50 16.43 2.13 -0.29
N SER A 51 17.39 2.73 -1.01
CA SER A 51 17.29 2.93 -2.46
C SER A 51 17.09 1.60 -3.19
N ALA A 52 17.92 0.59 -2.90
CA ALA A 52 17.82 -0.74 -3.51
C ALA A 52 16.49 -1.43 -3.18
N LEU A 53 15.96 -1.24 -1.97
CA LEU A 53 14.64 -1.77 -1.59
C LEU A 53 13.51 -1.12 -2.41
N CYS A 54 13.56 0.19 -2.59
CA CYS A 54 12.58 0.94 -3.38
C CYS A 54 12.64 0.56 -4.88
N THR A 55 13.86 0.41 -5.42
CA THR A 55 14.10 -0.10 -6.78
C THR A 55 13.47 -1.49 -6.96
N ALA A 56 13.77 -2.42 -6.04
CA ALA A 56 13.22 -3.77 -6.07
C ALA A 56 11.69 -3.80 -5.95
N ALA A 57 11.09 -2.95 -5.10
CA ALA A 57 9.64 -2.84 -4.99
C ALA A 57 8.99 -2.31 -6.29
N THR A 58 9.64 -1.37 -6.98
CA THR A 58 9.14 -0.88 -8.28
C THR A 58 9.14 -2.00 -9.33
N TRP A 59 10.22 -2.78 -9.41
CA TRP A 59 10.28 -3.92 -10.32
C TRP A 59 9.24 -4.98 -10.00
N PHE A 60 9.00 -5.24 -8.71
CA PHE A 60 7.94 -6.12 -8.27
C PHE A 60 6.57 -5.67 -8.82
N HIS A 61 6.27 -4.37 -8.74
CA HIS A 61 5.03 -3.82 -9.31
C HIS A 61 4.98 -3.94 -10.83
N ARG A 62 6.08 -3.62 -11.54
CA ARG A 62 6.20 -3.74 -13.01
C ARG A 62 6.03 -5.20 -13.47
N PHE A 63 6.60 -6.16 -12.76
CA PHE A 63 6.52 -7.59 -13.06
C PHE A 63 5.07 -8.06 -13.11
N TYR A 64 4.27 -7.73 -12.10
CA TYR A 64 2.86 -8.12 -12.03
C TYR A 64 1.93 -7.33 -12.97
N MET A 65 2.45 -6.36 -13.75
CA MET A 65 1.70 -5.84 -14.91
C MET A 65 1.79 -6.78 -16.12
N ARG A 66 2.67 -7.79 -16.09
CA ARG A 66 2.96 -8.68 -17.22
C ARG A 66 2.82 -10.18 -16.90
N TYR A 67 2.89 -10.53 -15.61
CA TYR A 67 2.75 -11.90 -15.13
C TYR A 67 1.69 -12.00 -14.03
N SER A 68 1.11 -13.19 -13.89
CA SER A 68 0.05 -13.50 -12.92
C SER A 68 0.63 -13.84 -11.54
N MET A 69 -0.09 -13.46 -10.48
CA MET A 69 0.25 -13.86 -9.10
C MET A 69 0.00 -15.34 -8.81
N GLU A 70 -0.86 -15.99 -9.59
CA GLU A 70 -1.13 -17.43 -9.53
C GLU A 70 0.02 -18.24 -10.13
N GLU A 71 0.66 -17.72 -11.18
CA GLU A 71 1.83 -18.35 -11.81
C GLU A 71 3.12 -18.08 -11.03
N PHE A 72 3.32 -16.83 -10.61
CA PHE A 72 4.52 -16.40 -9.89
C PHE A 72 4.16 -15.90 -8.50
N HIS A 73 4.45 -16.71 -7.48
CA HIS A 73 4.11 -16.38 -6.10
C HIS A 73 4.89 -15.14 -5.60
N ARG A 74 4.19 -14.22 -4.92
CA ARG A 74 4.72 -12.93 -4.45
C ARG A 74 6.03 -13.02 -3.65
N GLN A 75 6.24 -14.08 -2.87
CA GLN A 75 7.48 -14.21 -2.10
C GLN A 75 8.68 -14.52 -2.98
N ASP A 76 8.51 -15.36 -4.00
CA ASP A 76 9.58 -15.79 -4.90
C ASP A 76 9.99 -14.62 -5.82
N VAL A 77 9.01 -13.88 -6.34
CA VAL A 77 9.28 -12.64 -7.11
C VAL A 77 9.96 -11.59 -6.22
N ALA A 78 9.48 -11.38 -4.99
CA ALA A 78 10.12 -10.46 -4.05
C ALA A 78 11.59 -10.81 -3.78
N ALA A 79 11.90 -12.09 -3.57
CA ALA A 79 13.28 -12.55 -3.37
C ALA A 79 14.15 -12.32 -4.62
N THR A 80 13.57 -12.55 -5.80
CA THR A 80 14.22 -12.36 -7.08
C THR A 80 14.51 -10.88 -7.36
N CYS A 81 13.56 -9.98 -7.08
CA CYS A 81 13.77 -8.53 -7.17
C CYS A 81 14.89 -8.07 -6.21
N ILE A 82 14.93 -8.61 -4.98
CA ILE A 82 16.03 -8.34 -4.03
C ILE A 82 17.37 -8.81 -4.58
N PHE A 83 17.44 -10.05 -5.09
CA PHE A 83 18.67 -10.59 -5.66
C PHE A 83 19.16 -9.76 -6.84
N LEU A 84 18.26 -9.41 -7.77
CA LEU A 84 18.59 -8.52 -8.89
C LEU A 84 19.10 -7.16 -8.40
N ALA A 85 18.45 -6.57 -7.40
CA ALA A 85 18.84 -5.26 -6.86
C ALA A 85 20.23 -5.31 -6.23
N THR A 86 20.61 -6.44 -5.62
CA THR A 86 21.97 -6.58 -5.07
C THR A 86 23.07 -6.54 -6.13
N LYS A 87 22.75 -6.87 -7.38
CA LYS A 87 23.66 -6.81 -8.52
C LYS A 87 23.67 -5.43 -9.16
N THR A 88 22.51 -4.80 -9.35
CA THR A 88 22.42 -3.50 -10.03
C THR A 88 22.82 -2.32 -9.16
N GLU A 89 22.59 -2.40 -7.86
CA GLU A 89 22.90 -1.36 -6.87
C GLU A 89 24.23 -1.65 -6.14
N GLU A 90 25.04 -2.57 -6.68
CA GLU A 90 26.39 -2.92 -6.18
C GLU A 90 26.46 -3.27 -4.67
N CYS A 91 25.41 -3.88 -4.13
CA CYS A 91 25.32 -4.15 -2.69
C CYS A 91 26.16 -5.37 -2.23
N GLY A 92 26.63 -6.21 -3.15
CA GLY A 92 27.57 -7.30 -2.86
C GLY A 92 27.00 -8.39 -1.95
N ARG A 93 25.84 -8.97 -2.28
CA ARG A 93 25.26 -10.12 -1.55
C ARG A 93 25.25 -11.37 -2.43
N LYS A 94 25.51 -12.53 -1.82
CA LYS A 94 25.49 -13.81 -2.53
C LYS A 94 24.06 -14.32 -2.61
N LEU A 95 23.75 -15.04 -3.69
CA LEU A 95 22.47 -15.72 -3.87
C LEU A 95 22.09 -16.60 -2.67
N ILE A 96 23.07 -17.33 -2.14
CA ILE A 96 22.86 -18.24 -1.00
C ILE A 96 22.43 -17.52 0.28
N ASP A 97 22.86 -16.27 0.47
CA ASP A 97 22.45 -15.46 1.62
C ASP A 97 21.00 -15.00 1.46
N VAL A 98 20.60 -14.62 0.23
CA VAL A 98 19.21 -14.27 -0.09
C VAL A 98 18.29 -15.47 0.13
N ALA A 99 18.66 -16.64 -0.39
CA ALA A 99 17.90 -17.87 -0.25
C ALA A 99 17.78 -18.33 1.21
N ARG A 100 18.88 -18.23 1.99
CA ARG A 100 18.86 -18.55 3.43
C ARG A 100 17.91 -17.63 4.20
N ILE A 101 18.03 -16.32 4.00
CA ILE A 101 17.19 -15.37 4.73
C ILE A 101 15.73 -15.51 4.30
N TYR A 102 15.45 -15.74 3.01
CA TYR A 102 14.11 -16.08 2.53
C TYR A 102 13.50 -17.21 3.38
N GLN A 103 14.22 -18.32 3.52
CA GLN A 103 13.73 -19.50 4.23
C GLN A 103 13.41 -19.21 5.71
N THR A 104 14.18 -18.33 6.37
CA THR A 104 13.92 -17.90 7.75
C THR A 104 12.70 -16.98 7.91
N LYS A 105 12.21 -16.38 6.82
CA LYS A 105 11.11 -15.38 6.86
C LYS A 105 9.77 -15.96 6.41
N VAL A 106 9.74 -17.15 5.81
CA VAL A 106 8.51 -17.82 5.40
C VAL A 106 7.80 -18.41 6.64
N PRO A 107 6.53 -18.04 6.93
CA PRO A 107 5.85 -18.40 8.19
C PRO A 107 5.62 -19.89 8.44
N SER A 108 5.64 -20.73 7.41
CA SER A 108 5.45 -22.18 7.53
C SER A 108 6.64 -22.91 8.19
N VAL A 109 7.68 -22.16 8.55
CA VAL A 109 8.97 -22.66 8.98
C VAL A 109 9.28 -22.06 10.35
N ASN A 110 8.63 -22.55 11.40
CA ASN A 110 9.08 -22.36 12.80
C ASN A 110 10.34 -23.20 13.06
N VAL A 111 11.31 -23.09 12.18
CA VAL A 111 12.56 -23.84 12.23
C VAL A 111 13.63 -22.85 12.68
N ASP A 112 14.43 -23.26 13.67
CA ASP A 112 15.54 -22.46 14.17
C ASP A 112 16.41 -22.02 12.98
N PRO A 113 16.67 -20.71 12.77
CA PRO A 113 17.50 -20.21 11.65
C PRO A 113 18.85 -20.92 11.51
N LYS A 114 19.34 -21.53 12.59
CA LYS A 114 20.55 -22.35 12.63
C LYS A 114 20.47 -23.67 11.83
N GLN A 115 19.28 -24.11 11.43
CA GLN A 115 19.09 -25.35 10.66
C GLN A 115 19.29 -25.13 9.15
N PHE A 116 19.18 -23.90 8.64
CA PHE A 116 19.44 -23.57 7.24
C PHE A 116 20.92 -23.28 7.02
N THR A 117 21.72 -24.34 6.92
CA THR A 117 23.11 -24.24 6.47
C THR A 117 23.18 -24.01 4.96
N GLU A 118 24.34 -23.56 4.47
CA GLU A 118 24.60 -23.39 3.03
C GLU A 118 24.39 -24.67 2.22
N GLU A 119 24.55 -25.83 2.85
CA GLU A 119 24.41 -27.14 2.21
C GLU A 119 22.98 -27.70 2.28
N SER A 120 22.04 -26.98 2.90
CA SER A 120 20.65 -27.45 3.00
C SER A 120 19.98 -27.54 1.62
N GLN A 121 19.25 -28.64 1.41
CA GLN A 121 18.56 -28.90 0.14
C GLN A 121 17.55 -27.78 -0.17
N GLU A 122 16.86 -27.27 0.84
CA GLU A 122 15.88 -26.20 0.71
C GLU A 122 16.52 -24.90 0.22
N VAL A 123 17.69 -24.53 0.75
CA VAL A 123 18.41 -23.32 0.31
C VAL A 123 18.91 -23.48 -1.13
N ASN A 124 19.34 -24.68 -1.53
CA ASN A 124 19.75 -24.96 -2.90
C ASN A 124 18.56 -24.87 -3.87
N GLU A 125 17.41 -25.46 -3.50
CA GLU A 125 16.18 -25.37 -4.29
C GLU A 125 15.68 -23.92 -4.40
N ARG A 126 15.71 -23.16 -3.31
CA ARG A 126 15.37 -21.73 -3.34
C ARG A 126 16.33 -20.92 -4.20
N SER A 127 17.63 -21.22 -4.14
CA SER A 127 18.64 -20.58 -4.99
C SER A 127 18.37 -20.84 -6.47
N ALA A 128 18.07 -22.09 -6.84
CA ALA A 128 17.70 -22.44 -8.21
C ALA A 128 16.40 -21.75 -8.66
N ALA A 129 15.39 -21.68 -7.79
CA ALA A 129 14.13 -21.00 -8.09
C ALA A 129 14.31 -19.48 -8.32
N ILE A 130 15.16 -18.82 -7.50
CA ILE A 130 15.49 -17.40 -7.69
C ILE A 130 16.17 -17.19 -9.05
N LEU A 131 17.13 -18.04 -9.45
CA LEU A 131 17.80 -17.92 -10.74
C LEU A 131 16.84 -18.13 -11.92
N SER A 132 15.96 -19.13 -11.84
CA SER A 132 14.96 -19.37 -12.89
C SER A 132 13.95 -18.22 -12.99
N THR A 133 13.51 -17.67 -11.87
CA THR A 133 12.59 -16.52 -11.85
C THR A 133 13.28 -15.25 -12.33
N GLU A 134 14.60 -15.11 -12.09
CA GLU A 134 15.38 -13.97 -12.54
C GLU A 134 15.38 -13.84 -14.06
N GLU A 135 15.53 -14.93 -14.80
CA GLU A 135 15.46 -14.91 -16.27
C GLU A 135 14.16 -14.27 -16.76
N VAL A 136 13.03 -14.67 -16.17
CA VAL A 136 11.70 -14.13 -16.47
C VAL A 136 11.59 -12.67 -16.03
N LEU A 137 12.11 -12.31 -14.85
CA LEU A 137 12.11 -10.93 -14.34
C LEU A 137 12.88 -9.98 -15.27
N LEU A 138 14.03 -10.39 -15.79
CA LEU A 138 14.84 -9.57 -16.69
C LEU A 138 14.07 -9.25 -17.98
N GLU A 139 13.39 -10.24 -18.57
CA GLU A 139 12.52 -10.06 -19.73
C GLU A 139 11.29 -9.20 -19.41
N ALA A 140 10.65 -9.45 -18.25
CA ALA A 140 9.53 -8.68 -17.75
C ALA A 140 9.87 -7.20 -17.56
N LEU A 141 11.12 -6.88 -17.22
CA LEU A 141 11.62 -5.51 -17.08
C LEU A 141 12.15 -4.94 -18.40
N CYS A 142 12.10 -5.66 -19.52
CA CYS A 142 12.75 -5.26 -20.78
C CYS A 142 14.23 -4.87 -20.59
N PHE A 143 14.92 -5.46 -19.60
CA PHE A 143 16.26 -5.05 -19.19
C PHE A 143 16.40 -3.56 -18.81
N ASP A 144 15.30 -2.89 -18.49
CA ASP A 144 15.27 -1.51 -18.00
C ASP A 144 15.24 -1.49 -16.47
N PHE A 145 16.43 -1.40 -15.89
CA PHE A 145 16.65 -1.38 -14.45
C PHE A 145 16.57 0.03 -13.86
N PHE A 146 16.36 1.07 -14.68
CA PHE A 146 16.30 2.43 -14.19
C PHE A 146 14.97 2.70 -13.47
N VAL A 147 15.08 3.18 -12.23
CA VAL A 147 13.95 3.53 -11.37
C VAL A 147 14.25 4.87 -10.72
N GLU A 148 13.41 5.84 -11.01
CA GLU A 148 13.42 7.13 -10.32
C GLU A 148 12.70 7.01 -8.97
N SER A 149 13.15 7.76 -7.96
CA SER A 149 12.68 7.62 -6.58
C SER A 149 11.96 8.88 -6.09
N PRO A 150 10.75 8.77 -5.50
CA PRO A 150 10.10 9.88 -4.83
C PRO A 150 10.94 10.47 -3.68
N HIS A 151 11.82 9.66 -3.07
CA HIS A 151 12.72 10.13 -2.02
C HIS A 151 13.75 11.13 -2.55
N ALA A 152 14.20 10.99 -3.80
CA ALA A 152 15.13 11.96 -4.40
C ALA A 152 14.44 13.32 -4.58
N GLU A 153 13.19 13.32 -5.05
CA GLU A 153 12.36 14.53 -5.16
C GLU A 153 12.07 15.16 -3.79
N LEU A 154 11.86 14.34 -2.76
CA LEU A 154 11.65 14.84 -1.39
C LEU A 154 12.88 15.55 -0.83
N VAL A 155 14.10 15.05 -1.06
CA VAL A 155 15.34 15.73 -0.62
C VAL A 155 15.39 17.14 -1.19
N ASP A 156 15.15 17.25 -2.49
CA ASP A 156 15.04 18.53 -3.19
C ASP A 156 14.01 19.45 -2.51
N LEU A 157 12.81 18.94 -2.21
CA LEU A 157 11.76 19.72 -1.56
C LEU A 157 12.12 20.18 -0.15
N PHE A 158 12.77 19.34 0.64
CA PHE A 158 13.17 19.65 2.00
C PHE A 158 14.17 20.81 2.04
N GLU A 159 15.19 20.78 1.17
CA GLU A 159 16.19 21.84 1.05
C GLU A 159 15.57 23.17 0.63
N LYS A 160 14.62 23.13 -0.32
CA LYS A 160 14.03 24.33 -0.93
C LYS A 160 12.97 25.00 -0.08
N CYS A 161 12.22 24.22 0.71
CA CYS A 161 11.09 24.73 1.50
C CYS A 161 11.43 24.98 2.97
N ASP A 162 12.69 24.79 3.39
CA ASP A 162 13.14 24.89 4.78
C ASP A 162 12.21 24.14 5.75
N SER A 163 11.90 22.89 5.38
CA SER A 163 10.82 22.14 6.00
C SER A 163 11.20 21.72 7.42
N PRO A 164 10.31 21.81 8.42
CA PRO A 164 10.59 21.30 9.76
C PRO A 164 10.95 19.82 9.73
N VAL A 165 11.94 19.40 10.54
CA VAL A 165 12.39 17.99 10.62
C VAL A 165 11.24 16.99 10.77
N PRO A 166 10.20 17.23 11.62
CA PRO A 166 9.07 16.32 11.72
C PRO A 166 8.29 16.15 10.41
N VAL A 167 8.18 17.19 9.59
CA VAL A 167 7.55 17.11 8.26
C VAL A 167 8.43 16.27 7.33
N GLN A 168 9.75 16.44 7.39
CA GLN A 168 10.68 15.68 6.56
C GLN A 168 10.63 14.19 6.86
N GLU A 169 10.76 13.81 8.14
CA GLU A 169 10.72 12.41 8.59
C GLU A 169 9.39 11.73 8.23
N PHE A 170 8.29 12.48 8.36
CA PHE A 170 6.97 11.95 8.09
C PHE A 170 6.69 11.83 6.59
N ALA A 171 7.07 12.82 5.78
CA ALA A 171 6.99 12.73 4.31
C ALA A 171 7.87 11.60 3.76
N TRP A 172 9.07 11.42 4.32
CA TRP A 172 9.97 10.31 3.99
C TRP A 172 9.32 8.95 4.29
N SER A 173 8.70 8.81 5.46
CA SER A 173 8.00 7.58 5.85
C SER A 173 6.80 7.29 4.93
N LEU A 174 6.02 8.31 4.57
CA LEU A 174 4.91 8.20 3.61
C LEU A 174 5.40 7.75 2.22
N ALA A 175 6.52 8.31 1.75
CA ALA A 175 7.10 7.90 0.47
C ALA A 175 7.60 6.45 0.49
N HIS A 176 8.18 6.01 1.61
CA HIS A 176 8.56 4.61 1.79
C HIS A 176 7.36 3.67 1.77
N ASP A 177 6.29 4.01 2.49
CA ASP A 177 5.05 3.21 2.52
C ASP A 177 4.29 3.23 1.19
N SER A 178 4.45 4.28 0.37
CA SER A 178 3.83 4.37 -0.96
C SER A 178 4.21 3.18 -1.87
N TYR A 179 5.38 2.58 -1.67
CA TYR A 179 5.81 1.38 -2.41
C TYR A 179 5.02 0.11 -2.07
N ARG A 180 4.23 0.10 -1.00
CA ARG A 180 3.27 -0.99 -0.72
C ARG A 180 2.01 -0.87 -1.57
N THR A 181 1.89 0.21 -2.34
CA THR A 181 0.82 0.50 -3.29
C THR A 181 1.42 0.59 -4.70
N PRO A 182 0.63 0.44 -5.76
CA PRO A 182 1.15 0.55 -7.13
C PRO A 182 1.47 2.00 -7.55
N LEU A 183 1.50 2.98 -6.63
CA LEU A 183 1.75 4.38 -6.99
C LEU A 183 3.02 4.57 -7.84
N CYS A 184 4.09 3.82 -7.56
CA CYS A 184 5.36 3.86 -8.30
C CYS A 184 5.26 3.46 -9.80
N ILE A 185 4.16 2.82 -10.21
CA ILE A 185 3.87 2.49 -11.61
C ILE A 185 2.64 3.24 -12.17
N LEU A 186 1.99 4.08 -11.35
CA LEU A 186 0.82 4.86 -11.74
C LEU A 186 1.17 6.34 -11.96
N TYR A 187 2.08 6.88 -11.15
CA TYR A 187 2.40 8.30 -11.15
C TYR A 187 3.91 8.54 -11.17
N PRO A 188 4.37 9.63 -11.82
CA PRO A 188 5.77 10.05 -11.73
C PRO A 188 6.23 10.30 -10.29
N PRO A 189 7.53 10.10 -9.97
CA PRO A 189 8.08 10.32 -8.64
C PRO A 189 7.77 11.71 -8.06
N LYS A 190 7.81 12.77 -8.89
CA LYS A 190 7.48 14.15 -8.47
C LYS A 190 6.06 14.29 -7.92
N ILE A 191 5.10 13.55 -8.48
CA ILE A 191 3.69 13.56 -8.06
C ILE A 191 3.56 12.84 -6.71
N ILE A 192 4.18 11.67 -6.57
CA ILE A 192 4.18 10.88 -5.33
C ILE A 192 4.86 11.67 -4.20
N ALA A 193 6.04 12.23 -4.46
CA ALA A 193 6.79 13.03 -3.49
C ALA A 193 5.98 14.24 -3.01
N THR A 194 5.35 14.95 -3.94
CA THR A 194 4.48 16.08 -3.61
C THR A 194 3.28 15.65 -2.77
N ALA A 195 2.61 14.55 -3.13
CA ALA A 195 1.50 14.00 -2.34
C ALA A 195 1.94 13.66 -0.90
N CYS A 196 3.08 12.97 -0.73
CA CYS A 196 3.64 12.65 0.58
C CYS A 196 3.98 13.92 1.39
N TYR A 197 4.57 14.92 0.75
CA TYR A 197 4.91 16.20 1.39
C TYR A 197 3.66 16.98 1.82
N VAL A 198 2.66 17.12 0.94
CA VAL A 198 1.37 17.77 1.22
C VAL A 198 0.69 17.11 2.40
N LEU A 199 0.62 15.77 2.40
CA LEU A 199 -0.04 15.01 3.47
C LEU A 199 0.71 15.16 4.80
N ALA A 200 2.05 15.11 4.76
CA ALA A 200 2.86 15.29 5.96
C ALA A 200 2.66 16.67 6.58
N GLN A 201 2.66 17.72 5.78
CA GLN A 201 2.36 19.08 6.24
C GLN A 201 0.94 19.19 6.79
N ARG A 202 -0.05 18.59 6.13
CA ARG A 202 -1.44 18.63 6.60
C ARG A 202 -1.62 17.99 7.98
N ILE A 203 -0.85 16.94 8.25
CA ILE A 203 -0.88 16.23 9.54
C ILE A 203 -0.11 17.02 10.59
N PHE A 204 1.05 17.58 10.24
CA PHE A 204 1.85 18.43 11.13
C PHE A 204 1.10 19.71 11.56
N ASP A 205 0.44 20.39 10.62
CA ASP A 205 -0.31 21.63 10.88
C ASP A 205 -1.63 21.39 11.64
N GLY A 206 -2.08 20.13 11.70
CA GLY A 206 -3.28 19.72 12.44
C GLY A 206 -4.61 20.02 11.73
N PRO A 207 -5.75 19.59 12.34
CA PRO A 207 -7.06 19.53 11.70
C PRO A 207 -7.65 20.89 11.29
N ASN A 208 -7.23 21.99 11.93
CA ASN A 208 -7.71 23.34 11.65
C ASN A 208 -6.97 24.02 10.49
N SER A 209 -5.96 23.36 9.92
CA SER A 209 -5.19 23.88 8.78
C SER A 209 -5.94 23.70 7.45
N PRO A 210 -5.52 24.40 6.36
CA PRO A 210 -6.16 24.27 5.05
C PRO A 210 -6.33 22.81 4.60
N SER A 211 -7.44 22.51 3.94
CA SER A 211 -7.73 21.17 3.39
C SER A 211 -6.69 20.76 2.34
N LEU A 212 -6.66 19.47 1.99
CA LEU A 212 -5.81 18.97 0.90
C LEU A 212 -6.13 19.68 -0.42
N ASP A 213 -7.41 19.87 -0.76
CA ASP A 213 -7.82 20.64 -1.95
C ASP A 213 -7.29 22.08 -1.95
N ALA A 214 -7.29 22.75 -0.80
CA ALA A 214 -6.77 24.10 -0.69
C ALA A 214 -5.25 24.17 -0.84
N ARG A 215 -4.53 23.09 -0.48
CA ARG A 215 -3.07 22.98 -0.58
C ARG A 215 -2.59 22.65 -1.99
N ILE A 216 -3.37 21.89 -2.75
CA ILE A 216 -3.05 21.53 -4.14
C ILE A 216 -3.73 22.44 -5.17
N SER A 217 -4.43 23.49 -4.74
CA SER A 217 -5.09 24.43 -5.66
C SER A 217 -4.10 25.37 -6.35
N ALA A 218 -4.24 25.53 -7.66
CA ALA A 218 -3.48 26.49 -8.47
C ALA A 218 -3.74 27.97 -8.13
N THR A 219 -4.84 28.30 -7.43
CA THR A 219 -5.26 29.70 -7.18
C THR A 219 -5.12 30.10 -5.71
N SER A 220 -4.62 31.32 -5.45
CA SER A 220 -4.51 31.89 -4.09
C SER A 220 -5.87 32.24 -3.48
N PRO A 221 -6.22 31.72 -2.29
CA PRO A 221 -7.46 32.09 -1.57
C PRO A 221 -7.42 33.56 -1.11
N ALA A 222 -6.23 34.17 -1.03
CA ALA A 222 -6.05 35.57 -0.65
C ALA A 222 -6.43 36.56 -1.76
N SER A 223 -6.76 36.10 -2.98
CA SER A 223 -7.17 36.98 -4.08
C SER A 223 -8.57 37.61 -3.90
N HIS A 224 -9.33 37.20 -2.88
CA HIS A 224 -10.72 37.63 -2.70
C HIS A 224 -11.05 38.38 -1.39
N LEU A 225 -10.13 38.48 -0.42
CA LEU A 225 -10.41 39.13 0.88
C LEU A 225 -9.21 39.94 1.40
N PRO A 226 -9.38 41.21 1.79
CA PRO A 226 -8.34 41.97 2.49
C PRO A 226 -8.17 41.45 3.92
N THR A 227 -6.96 40.98 4.26
CA THR A 227 -6.63 40.49 5.61
C THR A 227 -6.30 41.66 6.57
N PRO A 228 -6.81 41.66 7.81
CA PRO A 228 -6.46 42.65 8.84
C PRO A 228 -4.99 42.52 9.30
N PRO A 229 -4.31 43.63 9.66
CA PRO A 229 -2.85 43.67 9.90
C PRO A 229 -2.34 42.99 11.17
N SER A 230 -3.18 42.28 11.94
CA SER A 230 -2.81 41.76 13.27
C SER A 230 -2.72 40.23 13.36
N HIS A 231 -3.04 39.49 12.30
CA HIS A 231 -2.86 38.04 12.28
C HIS A 231 -1.66 37.72 11.42
N LYS A 232 -0.57 37.23 12.03
CA LYS A 232 0.40 36.42 11.28
C LYS A 232 -0.45 35.31 10.61
N PRO A 233 -0.51 35.21 9.27
CA PRO A 233 -1.18 34.08 8.66
C PRO A 233 -0.57 32.81 9.27
N PRO A 234 -1.37 31.79 9.62
CA PRO A 234 -0.80 30.48 9.94
C PRO A 234 0.12 30.14 8.79
N SER A 235 1.41 29.96 9.10
CA SER A 235 2.55 29.67 8.21
C SER A 235 2.23 29.62 6.71
N PRO A 236 2.87 30.46 5.86
CA PRO A 236 2.60 30.41 4.43
C PRO A 236 2.95 29.01 3.90
N ASP A 237 1.99 28.38 3.23
CA ASP A 237 2.14 28.01 1.83
C ASP A 237 3.36 27.20 1.39
N ALA A 238 4.09 26.51 2.27
CA ALA A 238 5.22 25.66 1.85
C ALA A 238 4.73 24.59 0.83
N THR A 239 3.51 24.08 0.99
CA THR A 239 2.87 23.22 -0.01
C THR A 239 2.57 23.91 -1.34
N ARG A 240 2.26 25.21 -1.33
CA ARG A 240 2.07 25.98 -2.56
C ARG A 240 3.37 26.31 -3.25
N VAL A 241 4.42 26.60 -2.48
CA VAL A 241 5.77 26.79 -3.04
C VAL A 241 6.16 25.57 -3.85
N VAL A 242 5.80 24.37 -3.40
CA VAL A 242 5.96 23.12 -4.17
C VAL A 242 5.16 23.15 -5.47
N VAL A 243 3.86 23.50 -5.40
CA VAL A 243 2.98 23.54 -6.57
C VAL A 243 3.43 24.57 -7.62
N GLU A 244 3.74 25.79 -7.19
CA GLU A 244 4.22 26.87 -8.04
C GLU A 244 5.59 26.55 -8.64
N ARG A 245 6.46 25.87 -7.89
CA ARG A 245 7.82 25.53 -8.33
C ARG A 245 7.84 24.48 -9.43
N TYR A 246 7.11 23.39 -9.25
CA TYR A 246 7.04 22.36 -10.28
C TYR A 246 6.20 22.81 -11.48
N ALA A 247 5.48 23.94 -11.35
CA ALA A 247 4.57 24.47 -12.34
C ALA A 247 3.60 23.38 -12.82
N PHE A 248 3.01 22.65 -11.86
CA PHE A 248 2.10 21.54 -12.17
C PHE A 248 0.93 22.06 -13.01
N ASP A 249 0.63 21.33 -14.10
CA ASP A 249 -0.58 21.57 -14.85
C ASP A 249 -1.82 21.02 -14.13
N GLU A 250 -3.02 21.28 -14.67
CA GLU A 250 -4.26 20.83 -14.03
C GLU A 250 -4.37 19.30 -13.91
N LEU A 251 -3.80 18.53 -14.87
CA LEU A 251 -3.83 17.07 -14.84
C LEU A 251 -2.87 16.51 -13.78
N GLU A 252 -1.73 17.16 -13.61
CA GLU A 252 -0.77 16.82 -12.56
C GLU A 252 -1.33 17.13 -11.16
N LEU A 253 -2.06 18.24 -11.00
CA LEU A 253 -2.75 18.54 -9.75
C LEU A 253 -3.82 17.50 -9.41
N VAL A 254 -4.58 17.02 -10.41
CA VAL A 254 -5.53 15.90 -10.24
C VAL A 254 -4.78 14.62 -9.86
N SER A 255 -3.63 14.36 -10.49
CA SER A 255 -2.79 13.18 -10.19
C SER A 255 -2.25 13.20 -8.75
N ILE A 256 -1.88 14.37 -8.22
CA ILE A 256 -1.51 14.54 -6.80
C ILE A 256 -2.71 14.22 -5.91
N GLY A 257 -3.91 14.72 -6.27
CA GLY A 257 -5.16 14.40 -5.58
C GLY A 257 -5.45 12.89 -5.55
N ASP A 258 -5.26 12.21 -6.68
CA ASP A 258 -5.48 10.77 -6.80
C ASP A 258 -4.48 9.97 -5.96
N ALA A 259 -3.20 10.35 -5.98
CA ALA A 259 -2.16 9.74 -5.18
C ALA A 259 -2.43 9.92 -3.67
N LEU A 260 -2.83 11.11 -3.23
CA LEU A 260 -3.27 11.38 -1.86
C LEU A 260 -4.46 10.50 -1.46
N GLY A 261 -5.47 10.42 -2.33
CA GLY A 261 -6.65 9.59 -2.10
C GLY A 261 -6.29 8.11 -1.94
N LEU A 262 -5.41 7.57 -2.79
CA LEU A 262 -4.94 6.18 -2.70
C LEU A 262 -4.15 5.91 -1.41
N LEU A 263 -3.26 6.82 -0.99
CA LEU A 263 -2.52 6.69 0.27
C LEU A 263 -3.47 6.66 1.48
N LEU A 264 -4.38 7.63 1.57
CA LEU A 264 -5.35 7.71 2.67
C LEU A 264 -6.24 6.46 2.73
N GLU A 265 -6.66 5.96 1.57
CA GLU A 265 -7.46 4.75 1.48
C GLU A 265 -6.69 3.50 1.92
N PHE A 266 -5.42 3.38 1.51
CA PHE A 266 -4.52 2.32 1.96
C PHE A 266 -4.30 2.35 3.48
N TYR A 267 -4.00 3.50 4.07
CA TYR A 267 -3.87 3.62 5.52
C TYR A 267 -5.19 3.30 6.24
N GLY A 268 -6.31 3.75 5.70
CA GLY A 268 -7.65 3.45 6.23
C GLY A 268 -8.01 1.97 6.18
N SER A 269 -7.44 1.17 5.26
CA SER A 269 -7.65 -0.28 5.24
C SER A 269 -6.78 -1.03 6.26
N GLN A 270 -5.68 -0.42 6.73
CA GLN A 270 -4.81 -1.01 7.76
C GLN A 270 -5.33 -0.75 9.18
N ASP A 271 -6.10 0.31 9.41
CA ASP A 271 -6.65 0.68 10.72
C ASP A 271 -7.89 -0.15 11.12
N ILE A 272 -7.70 -1.46 11.20
CA ILE A 272 -8.73 -2.40 11.64
C ILE A 272 -8.89 -2.20 13.16
N GLU A 273 -10.01 -1.58 13.58
CA GLU A 273 -10.42 -1.44 14.99
C GLU A 273 -9.56 -0.51 15.88
N SER A 274 -8.95 0.56 15.34
CA SER A 274 -8.05 1.44 16.10
C SER A 274 -6.85 0.70 16.70
N THR A 275 -6.47 -0.45 16.13
CA THR A 275 -5.35 -1.29 16.58
C THR A 275 -4.02 -0.53 16.50
N PHE A 276 -3.94 0.48 15.63
CA PHE A 276 -2.74 1.28 15.42
C PHE A 276 -3.02 2.76 15.73
N PRO A 277 -2.99 3.18 17.02
CA PRO A 277 -3.29 4.55 17.41
C PRO A 277 -2.44 5.62 16.70
N TYR A 278 -1.22 5.26 16.28
CA TYR A 278 -0.34 6.14 15.52
C TYR A 278 -0.86 6.47 14.11
N LEU A 279 -1.79 5.69 13.56
CA LEU A 279 -2.44 5.96 12.27
C LEU A 279 -3.66 6.88 12.40
N ALA A 280 -4.18 7.14 13.60
CA ALA A 280 -5.41 7.92 13.77
C ALA A 280 -5.33 9.31 13.13
N ASN A 281 -4.16 9.95 13.20
CA ASN A 281 -3.95 11.28 12.61
C ASN A 281 -4.00 11.28 11.08
N ILE A 282 -3.53 10.21 10.42
CA ILE A 282 -3.58 10.11 8.95
C ILE A 282 -4.97 9.69 8.47
N VAL A 283 -5.61 8.76 9.16
CA VAL A 283 -6.97 8.28 8.82
C VAL A 283 -8.01 9.38 9.02
N ALA A 284 -7.79 10.31 9.94
CA ALA A 284 -8.68 11.45 10.17
C ALA A 284 -8.61 12.53 9.08
N VAL A 285 -7.63 12.49 8.16
CA VAL A 285 -7.50 13.49 7.09
C VAL A 285 -8.54 13.20 6.00
N PRO A 286 -9.44 14.15 5.67
CA PRO A 286 -10.39 13.97 4.58
C PRO A 286 -9.68 13.88 3.23
N PRO A 287 -10.08 12.96 2.33
CA PRO A 287 -9.47 12.84 1.00
C PRO A 287 -9.78 14.06 0.12
N PRO A 288 -8.94 14.35 -0.90
CA PRO A 288 -9.20 15.43 -1.86
C PRO A 288 -10.49 15.19 -2.65
N THR A 289 -11.19 16.27 -2.97
CA THR A 289 -12.47 16.22 -3.71
C THR A 289 -12.30 16.21 -5.22
N LYS A 290 -11.24 16.85 -5.73
CA LYS A 290 -10.92 16.89 -7.17
C LYS A 290 -10.03 15.70 -7.55
N THR A 291 -10.66 14.53 -7.66
CA THR A 291 -10.00 13.27 -8.02
C THR A 291 -10.69 12.63 -9.23
N THR A 292 -9.95 11.79 -9.93
CA THR A 292 -10.49 10.96 -11.01
C THR A 292 -11.52 9.99 -10.42
N PRO A 293 -12.76 9.92 -10.95
CA PRO A 293 -13.75 8.97 -10.47
C PRO A 293 -13.25 7.53 -10.59
N ARG A 294 -13.15 6.85 -9.46
CA ARG A 294 -12.67 5.46 -9.38
C ARG A 294 -13.38 4.68 -8.27
N PRO A 295 -13.48 3.35 -8.37
CA PRO A 295 -13.89 2.53 -7.24
C PRO A 295 -12.86 2.58 -6.11
N ARG A 296 -13.30 2.19 -4.92
CA ARG A 296 -12.42 1.92 -3.79
C ARG A 296 -11.59 0.66 -4.10
N LEU A 297 -10.27 0.77 -4.01
CA LEU A 297 -9.28 -0.26 -4.30
C LEU A 297 -8.79 -1.00 -3.06
N TYR A 298 -8.79 -0.36 -1.90
CA TYR A 298 -8.29 -0.90 -0.64
C TYR A 298 -9.43 -1.12 0.36
N VAL A 299 -9.56 -2.38 0.77
CA VAL A 299 -10.50 -2.84 1.79
C VAL A 299 -9.76 -3.61 2.89
N PRO A 300 -10.31 -3.67 4.12
CA PRO A 300 -9.72 -4.43 5.21
C PRO A 300 -9.46 -5.90 4.85
N ALA A 301 -8.37 -6.46 5.35
CA ALA A 301 -7.97 -7.85 5.09
C ALA A 301 -9.04 -8.89 5.51
N THR A 302 -9.91 -8.56 6.46
CA THR A 302 -11.03 -9.38 6.90
C THR A 302 -12.10 -9.54 5.81
N GLN A 303 -12.27 -8.55 4.93
CA GLN A 303 -13.21 -8.61 3.81
C GLN A 303 -12.63 -9.43 2.65
N ILE A 304 -11.32 -9.32 2.41
CA ILE A 304 -10.61 -10.04 1.33
C ILE A 304 -10.56 -11.55 1.62
N ASN A 305 -10.33 -11.93 2.88
CA ASN A 305 -10.21 -13.32 3.29
C ASN A 305 -11.55 -13.95 3.73
N ALA A 306 -12.66 -13.25 3.59
CA ALA A 306 -13.97 -13.80 3.92
C ALA A 306 -14.35 -14.93 2.93
N PRO A 307 -14.90 -16.06 3.41
CA PRO A 307 -15.42 -17.07 2.50
C PRO A 307 -16.55 -16.47 1.66
N PRO A 308 -16.70 -16.86 0.38
CA PRO A 308 -17.75 -16.33 -0.48
C PRO A 308 -19.11 -16.59 0.16
N GLN A 309 -19.81 -15.53 0.53
CA GLN A 309 -21.17 -15.65 1.04
C GLN A 309 -22.05 -16.19 -0.08
N SER A 310 -22.66 -17.35 0.15
CA SER A 310 -23.71 -17.87 -0.72
C SER A 310 -24.80 -16.81 -0.82
N ILE A 311 -25.03 -16.30 -2.03
CA ILE A 311 -26.13 -15.39 -2.32
C ILE A 311 -27.43 -16.15 -2.04
N THR A 312 -27.98 -16.00 -0.83
CA THR A 312 -29.38 -16.31 -0.58
C THR A 312 -30.18 -15.18 -1.21
N ASN A 313 -30.59 -15.38 -2.46
CA ASN A 313 -31.59 -14.54 -3.13
C ASN A 313 -32.92 -14.64 -2.37
N GLY A 314 -33.05 -13.89 -1.28
CA GLY A 314 -34.32 -13.62 -0.60
C GLY A 314 -35.09 -12.53 -1.35
N GLY A 315 -35.50 -12.82 -2.60
CA GLY A 315 -36.48 -12.00 -3.30
C GLY A 315 -37.88 -12.30 -2.76
N PRO A 316 -38.73 -11.29 -2.52
CA PRO A 316 -40.08 -11.52 -2.02
C PRO A 316 -40.98 -12.03 -3.15
N SER A 317 -41.46 -13.26 -3.05
CA SER A 317 -42.55 -13.78 -3.89
C SER A 317 -43.91 -13.44 -3.27
N PRO A 318 -44.93 -13.04 -4.06
CA PRO A 318 -46.20 -12.52 -3.55
C PRO A 318 -47.18 -13.64 -3.20
N SER A 319 -47.96 -13.36 -2.15
CA SER A 319 -49.30 -13.90 -1.82
C SER A 319 -49.59 -15.39 -2.05
N ASP A 320 -49.79 -16.13 -0.95
CA ASP A 320 -51.09 -16.77 -0.76
C ASP A 320 -51.41 -16.95 0.73
N SER A 321 -52.45 -16.25 1.15
CA SER A 321 -53.15 -16.38 2.42
C SER A 321 -53.88 -17.72 2.49
N LEU A 322 -53.73 -18.48 3.59
CA LEU A 322 -54.77 -19.31 4.23
C LEU A 322 -54.18 -20.04 5.44
N GLY A 323 -54.78 -19.85 6.62
CA GLY A 323 -54.61 -20.78 7.75
C GLY A 323 -54.26 -20.14 9.10
N ARG A 324 -55.31 -19.84 9.89
CA ARG A 324 -55.30 -19.50 11.34
C ARG A 324 -54.50 -20.55 12.14
N THR A 325 -53.90 -20.30 13.31
CA THR A 325 -54.50 -19.75 14.55
C THR A 325 -53.37 -19.42 15.56
N PRO A 326 -53.49 -18.39 16.42
CA PRO A 326 -52.45 -18.02 17.40
C PRO A 326 -52.69 -18.73 18.75
N ASN A 327 -51.62 -19.15 19.45
CA ASN A 327 -51.71 -19.58 20.84
C ASN A 327 -50.74 -18.81 21.75
N SER A 328 -51.36 -17.84 22.43
CA SER A 328 -51.17 -17.34 23.80
C SER A 328 -49.88 -17.60 24.60
N THR A 329 -49.42 -16.47 25.14
CA THR A 329 -48.57 -16.18 26.29
C THR A 329 -48.99 -16.80 27.64
N HIS A 330 -47.96 -16.94 28.50
CA HIS A 330 -47.93 -16.91 29.99
C HIS A 330 -48.24 -18.17 30.82
N GLY A 331 -47.27 -18.49 31.69
CA GLY A 331 -47.55 -18.81 33.10
C GLY A 331 -46.92 -20.08 33.66
N GLY A 332 -46.13 -19.95 34.74
CA GLY A 332 -46.09 -20.96 35.81
C GLY A 332 -44.72 -21.52 36.21
N HIS A 333 -44.22 -21.05 37.36
CA HIS A 333 -43.03 -21.51 38.07
C HIS A 333 -43.28 -22.81 38.89
N SER A 334 -42.28 -23.72 38.85
CA SER A 334 -41.74 -24.56 39.96
C SER A 334 -42.53 -25.80 40.46
N PRO A 335 -41.91 -26.76 41.20
CA PRO A 335 -40.48 -27.12 41.36
C PRO A 335 -40.16 -28.64 41.19
N ASP A 336 -38.86 -28.98 41.28
CA ASP A 336 -38.19 -30.29 41.24
C ASP A 336 -38.77 -31.39 42.17
N PRO A 337 -38.45 -32.67 41.87
CA PRO A 337 -37.51 -33.37 42.76
C PRO A 337 -36.41 -34.17 42.05
N THR A 338 -35.29 -34.24 42.75
CA THR A 338 -34.08 -35.06 42.57
C THR A 338 -34.29 -36.50 42.07
N PRO A 339 -33.21 -37.08 41.49
CA PRO A 339 -32.74 -38.33 42.09
C PRO A 339 -31.23 -38.36 42.32
N ALA A 340 -30.89 -39.23 43.26
CA ALA A 340 -29.62 -39.39 43.92
C ALA A 340 -28.55 -40.06 43.05
N SER A 341 -27.32 -39.63 43.34
CA SER A 341 -26.03 -40.31 43.30
C SER A 341 -25.94 -41.80 42.89
N SER A 342 -24.91 -42.04 42.07
CA SER A 342 -23.85 -43.06 42.25
C SER A 342 -24.19 -44.55 42.11
N GLN A 343 -23.59 -45.19 41.09
CA GLN A 343 -22.49 -46.18 41.16
C GLN A 343 -22.62 -47.31 40.12
N ASN A 344 -21.45 -47.63 39.53
CA ASN A 344 -21.01 -48.90 38.93
C ASN A 344 -21.62 -49.31 37.59
N ALA A 345 -20.88 -49.11 36.49
CA ALA A 345 -19.88 -50.04 35.93
C ALA A 345 -19.39 -49.50 34.59
#